data_AF-A0A497M4W0-F1
#
_entry.id   AF-A0A497M4W0-F1
#
_cell.length_a   1.000
_cell.length_b   1.000
_cell.length_c   1.000
_cell.angle_alpha   90.00
_cell.angle_beta   90.00
_cell.angle_gamma   90.00
#
_symmetry.space_group_name_H-M   'P 1'
#
loop_
_entity.id
_entity.type
_entity.pdbx_description
1 polymer ?
#
loop_
_entity_poly.entity_id
_entity_poly.type
_entity_poly.pdbx_seq_one_letter_code
_entity_poly.pdbx_strand_id
1 'polypeptide(L)'
;KISFSEGVPATLQLSWDVKPRQIGMEEIVWIRTPPFDKNGFGTGILQTLCRSLKLSDEIVRPSFSEIIGRIQNSIMSQFEKFGGPNELWIFPGVNKADLEAYYSRIKNIPSSGSRFVTNVENARVQLLVPERARGFDCYIETLMNEFYLGLSTPLPKLFTAPGFTEASANVAVKVDEKRIMALQRLLKRVVERELFAPVLAKAGFNPAKARVRLNWGIPEKPEYTVSDVLKAYEDGAISREEARRILKNLGWALEEGPNPS
;
A
#
# COMPACT_ATOMS: atom_id res chain seq x y z
N LYS A 1 -4.95 -25.16 0.23
CA LYS A 1 -5.46 -25.55 -1.11
C LYS A 1 -6.98 -25.58 -1.06
N ILE A 2 -7.68 -25.02 -2.05
CA ILE A 2 -9.16 -25.06 -2.13
C ILE A 2 -9.54 -26.18 -3.10
N SER A 3 -10.45 -27.07 -2.70
CA SER A 3 -11.08 -28.03 -3.61
C SER A 3 -12.44 -27.50 -4.07
N PHE A 4 -12.83 -27.87 -5.28
CA PHE A 4 -14.10 -27.49 -5.89
C PHE A 4 -14.95 -28.74 -6.15
N SER A 5 -16.25 -28.63 -5.94
CA SER A 5 -17.26 -29.60 -6.35
C SER A 5 -18.29 -28.86 -7.19
N GLU A 6 -18.55 -29.32 -8.42
CA GLU A 6 -19.54 -28.70 -9.33
C GLU A 6 -19.34 -27.19 -9.57
N GLY A 7 -18.09 -26.72 -9.53
CA GLY A 7 -17.76 -25.30 -9.71
C GLY A 7 -17.89 -24.43 -8.45
N VAL A 8 -18.29 -24.99 -7.32
CA VAL A 8 -18.39 -24.31 -6.02
C VAL A 8 -17.25 -24.75 -5.10
N PRO A 9 -16.61 -23.84 -4.33
CA PRO A 9 -15.61 -24.22 -3.33
C PRO A 9 -16.21 -25.15 -2.27
N ALA A 10 -15.60 -26.31 -2.03
CA ALA A 10 -16.12 -27.34 -1.13
C ALA A 10 -15.32 -27.46 0.18
N THR A 11 -13.99 -27.54 0.11
CA THR A 11 -13.13 -27.64 1.31
C THR A 11 -11.87 -26.78 1.21
N LEU A 12 -11.41 -26.29 2.36
CA LEU A 12 -10.12 -25.60 2.49
C LEU A 12 -9.13 -26.51 3.24
N GLN A 13 -8.05 -26.89 2.57
CA GLN A 13 -6.94 -27.63 3.16
C GLN A 13 -5.86 -26.66 3.66
N LEU A 14 -5.54 -26.71 4.95
CA LEU A 14 -4.50 -25.91 5.59
C LEU A 14 -3.16 -26.65 5.55
N SER A 15 -2.07 -25.94 5.30
CA SER A 15 -0.71 -26.49 5.20
C SER A 15 0.07 -26.45 6.53
N TRP A 16 -0.49 -25.82 7.56
CA TRP A 16 0.11 -25.62 8.87
C TRP A 16 -0.34 -26.73 9.83
N ASP A 17 0.37 -26.92 10.95
CA ASP A 17 0.11 -27.95 11.95
C ASP A 17 -1.09 -27.61 12.88
N VAL A 18 -2.20 -27.18 12.27
CA VAL A 18 -3.46 -26.85 12.94
C VAL A 18 -4.43 -28.01 12.73
N LYS A 19 -5.03 -28.52 13.81
CA LYS A 19 -6.17 -29.44 13.75
C LYS A 19 -7.47 -28.63 13.86
N PRO A 20 -8.48 -28.84 13.00
CA PRO A 20 -8.53 -29.81 11.89
C PRO A 20 -7.78 -29.34 10.63
N ARG A 21 -7.19 -30.29 9.89
CA ARG A 21 -6.41 -30.02 8.65
C ARG A 21 -7.28 -29.65 7.44
N GLN A 22 -8.58 -29.92 7.52
CA GLN A 22 -9.60 -29.58 6.54
C GLN A 22 -10.79 -28.97 7.27
N ILE A 23 -11.32 -27.89 6.70
CA ILE A 23 -12.47 -27.16 7.22
C ILE A 23 -13.49 -27.07 6.07
N GLY A 24 -14.76 -27.33 6.39
CA GLY A 24 -15.86 -27.16 5.44
C GLY A 24 -16.05 -25.70 5.08
N MET A 25 -16.39 -25.40 3.83
CA MET A 25 -16.55 -23.99 3.41
C MET A 25 -17.73 -23.30 4.12
N GLU A 26 -18.70 -24.07 4.62
CA GLU A 26 -19.81 -23.60 5.46
C GLU A 26 -19.37 -23.05 6.83
N GLU A 27 -18.17 -23.40 7.28
CA GLU A 27 -17.58 -22.91 8.54
C GLU A 27 -16.70 -21.67 8.32
N ILE A 28 -16.47 -21.25 7.07
CA ILE A 28 -15.55 -20.18 6.71
C ILE A 28 -16.28 -19.02 6.04
N VAL A 29 -16.11 -17.82 6.59
CA VAL A 29 -16.47 -16.58 5.88
C VAL A 29 -15.32 -16.19 4.95
N TRP A 30 -15.48 -16.47 3.65
CA TRP A 30 -14.45 -16.16 2.65
C TRP A 30 -14.60 -14.75 2.08
N ILE A 31 -13.79 -13.82 2.58
CA ILE A 31 -13.73 -12.45 2.08
C ILE A 31 -12.65 -12.35 1.01
N ARG A 32 -13.05 -12.03 -0.23
CA ARG A 32 -12.11 -11.82 -1.34
C ARG A 32 -12.41 -10.54 -2.11
N THR A 33 -11.36 -9.88 -2.55
CA THR A 33 -11.41 -8.85 -3.59
C THR A 33 -11.74 -9.50 -4.93
N PRO A 34 -12.21 -8.73 -5.94
CA PRO A 34 -12.43 -9.24 -7.28
C PRO A 34 -11.17 -9.94 -7.81
N PRO A 35 -11.28 -11.20 -8.28
CA PRO A 35 -10.15 -11.91 -8.84
C PRO A 35 -9.83 -11.35 -10.24
N PHE A 36 -8.54 -11.29 -10.58
CA PHE A 36 -8.10 -10.89 -11.92
C PHE A 36 -8.34 -12.01 -12.95
N ASP A 37 -8.18 -13.25 -12.50
CA ASP A 37 -8.33 -14.48 -13.26
C ASP A 37 -9.49 -15.32 -12.72
N LYS A 38 -9.82 -16.44 -13.37
CA LYS A 38 -10.86 -17.36 -12.87
C LYS A 38 -10.37 -18.20 -11.68
N ASN A 39 -9.49 -17.66 -10.85
CA ASN A 39 -9.03 -18.34 -9.64
C ASN A 39 -10.02 -18.10 -8.49
N GLY A 40 -10.06 -19.03 -7.53
CA GLY A 40 -10.93 -18.90 -6.35
C GLY A 40 -10.49 -17.82 -5.36
N PHE A 41 -9.37 -17.15 -5.63
CA PHE A 41 -8.69 -16.24 -4.69
C PHE A 41 -8.86 -14.79 -5.12
N GLY A 42 -8.88 -13.86 -4.16
CA GLY A 42 -8.91 -12.43 -4.49
C GLY A 42 -7.57 -11.93 -5.04
N THR A 43 -7.60 -10.79 -5.72
CA THR A 43 -6.39 -10.07 -6.11
C THR A 43 -5.90 -9.19 -4.96
N GLY A 44 -4.70 -9.46 -4.44
CA GLY A 44 -4.10 -8.62 -3.39
C GLY A 44 -3.63 -7.27 -3.94
N ILE A 45 -3.58 -6.23 -3.10
CA ILE A 45 -3.15 -4.88 -3.52
C ILE A 45 -1.71 -4.92 -4.06
N LEU A 46 -0.80 -5.63 -3.39
CA LEU A 46 0.60 -5.77 -3.82
C LEU A 46 0.78 -6.70 -5.01
N GLN A 47 -0.23 -7.51 -5.33
CA GLN A 47 -0.11 -8.53 -6.36
C GLN A 47 0.07 -7.91 -7.75
N THR A 48 -0.48 -6.72 -7.98
CA THR A 48 -0.29 -5.94 -9.22
C THR A 48 1.18 -5.54 -9.44
N LEU A 49 1.92 -5.30 -8.36
CA LEU A 49 3.34 -4.95 -8.38
C LEU A 49 4.26 -6.17 -8.49
N CYS A 50 3.83 -7.31 -7.96
CA CYS A 50 4.63 -8.53 -7.91
C CYS A 50 4.44 -9.47 -9.12
N ARG A 51 3.47 -9.20 -10.00
CA ARG A 51 3.23 -10.03 -11.19
C ARG A 51 4.10 -9.58 -12.37
N SER A 52 4.66 -10.56 -13.07
CA SER A 52 5.22 -10.37 -14.40
C SER A 52 4.12 -10.17 -15.44
N LEU A 53 4.42 -9.44 -16.51
CA LEU A 53 3.49 -9.21 -17.62
C LEU A 53 4.03 -9.91 -18.86
N LYS A 54 3.29 -10.90 -19.38
CA LYS A 54 3.60 -11.53 -20.66
C LYS A 54 3.16 -10.58 -21.78
N LEU A 55 4.13 -10.06 -22.54
CA LEU A 55 3.88 -9.13 -23.66
C LEU A 55 3.77 -9.91 -24.99
N SER A 56 4.58 -10.95 -25.15
CA SER A 56 4.52 -11.90 -26.27
C SER A 56 4.93 -13.30 -25.78
N ASP A 57 4.97 -14.30 -26.67
CA ASP A 57 5.40 -15.65 -26.29
C ASP A 57 6.84 -15.73 -25.80
N GLU A 58 7.70 -14.82 -26.25
CA GLU A 58 9.12 -14.79 -25.89
C GLU A 58 9.45 -13.67 -24.88
N ILE A 59 8.63 -12.61 -24.85
CA ILE A 59 8.92 -11.42 -24.03
C ILE A 59 8.02 -11.39 -22.81
N VAL A 60 8.65 -11.60 -21.66
CA VAL A 60 8.04 -11.43 -20.34
C VAL A 60 8.69 -10.25 -19.66
N ARG A 61 7.88 -9.23 -19.36
CA ARG A 61 8.29 -8.11 -18.53
C ARG A 61 8.29 -8.57 -17.06
N PRO A 62 9.41 -8.39 -16.31
CA PRO A 62 9.50 -8.79 -14.90
C PRO A 62 8.53 -8.01 -14.00
N SER A 63 8.40 -8.42 -12.75
CA SER A 63 7.54 -7.70 -11.80
C SER A 63 8.02 -6.26 -11.59
N PHE A 64 7.12 -5.36 -11.23
CA PHE A 64 7.48 -3.98 -10.91
C PHE A 64 8.47 -3.90 -9.75
N SER A 65 8.28 -4.75 -8.73
CA SER A 65 9.21 -4.86 -7.60
C SER A 65 10.62 -5.24 -8.05
N GLU A 66 10.75 -6.17 -8.98
CA GLU A 66 12.04 -6.58 -9.52
C GLU A 66 12.69 -5.49 -10.37
N ILE A 67 11.90 -4.78 -11.20
CA ILE A 67 12.38 -3.64 -12.00
C ILE A 67 12.99 -2.57 -11.11
N ILE A 68 12.27 -2.18 -10.04
CA ILE A 68 12.75 -1.16 -9.10
C ILE A 68 14.03 -1.63 -8.40
N GLY A 69 14.07 -2.87 -7.92
CA GLY A 69 15.27 -3.42 -7.28
C GLY A 69 16.48 -3.44 -8.21
N ARG A 70 16.29 -3.82 -9.47
CA ARG A 70 17.35 -3.81 -10.50
C ARG A 70 17.86 -2.40 -10.80
N ILE A 71 16.96 -1.42 -10.87
CA ILE A 71 17.33 -0.01 -11.10
C ILE A 71 18.09 0.54 -9.91
N GLN A 72 17.60 0.34 -8.67
CA GLN A 72 18.31 0.77 -7.46
C GLN A 72 19.72 0.20 -7.38
N ASN A 73 19.88 -1.10 -7.66
CA ASN A 73 21.20 -1.73 -7.69
C ASN A 73 22.10 -1.17 -8.80
N SER A 74 21.54 -0.90 -9.98
CA SER A 74 22.28 -0.33 -11.12
C SER A 74 22.74 1.11 -10.84
N ILE A 75 21.90 1.92 -10.21
CA ILE A 75 22.24 3.28 -9.78
C ILE A 75 23.36 3.23 -8.75
N MET A 76 23.25 2.38 -7.73
CA MET A 76 24.30 2.21 -6.72
C MET A 76 25.63 1.80 -7.38
N SER A 77 25.60 0.83 -8.29
CA SER A 77 26.77 0.39 -9.04
C SER A 77 27.38 1.50 -9.88
N GLN A 78 26.56 2.39 -10.47
CA GLN A 78 27.05 3.56 -11.21
C GLN A 78 27.72 4.56 -10.26
N PHE A 79 27.13 4.86 -9.10
CA PHE A 79 27.73 5.73 -8.10
C PHE A 79 29.07 5.19 -7.62
N GLU A 80 29.18 3.90 -7.33
CA GLU A 80 30.44 3.27 -6.92
C GLU A 80 31.50 3.31 -8.04
N LYS A 81 31.08 3.07 -9.29
CA LYS A 81 31.99 3.02 -10.44
C LYS A 81 32.47 4.38 -10.91
N PHE A 82 31.61 5.39 -10.90
CA PHE A 82 31.91 6.75 -11.39
C PHE A 82 32.25 7.74 -10.26
N GLY A 83 31.93 7.42 -9.00
CA GLY A 83 32.31 8.22 -7.84
C GLY A 83 33.78 8.03 -7.43
N GLY A 84 34.43 6.96 -7.90
CA GLY A 84 35.87 6.77 -7.76
C GLY A 84 36.66 7.51 -8.85
N PRO A 85 37.81 8.13 -8.54
CA PRO A 85 38.68 8.68 -9.56
C PRO A 85 39.16 7.57 -10.50
N ASN A 86 39.08 7.80 -11.82
CA ASN A 86 39.75 6.91 -12.77
C ASN A 86 41.26 7.19 -12.71
N GLU A 87 42.02 6.20 -12.25
CA GLU A 87 43.47 6.31 -12.12
C GLU A 87 44.16 5.73 -13.36
N LEU A 88 45.05 6.53 -13.95
CA LEU A 88 45.99 6.09 -14.97
C LEU A 88 47.39 6.00 -14.36
N TRP A 89 47.93 4.79 -14.34
CA TRP A 89 49.27 4.54 -13.83
C TRP A 89 50.22 4.41 -15.03
N ILE A 90 51.10 5.39 -15.20
CA ILE A 90 52.09 5.43 -16.28
C ILE A 90 53.44 5.01 -15.69
N PHE A 91 54.04 3.99 -16.28
CA PHE A 91 55.36 3.49 -15.88
C PHE A 91 56.35 3.63 -17.05
N PRO A 92 56.99 4.79 -17.22
CA PRO A 92 57.94 5.01 -18.32
C PRO A 92 59.12 4.04 -18.22
N GLY A 93 59.50 3.42 -19.33
CA GLY A 93 60.67 2.53 -19.41
C GLY A 93 60.50 1.14 -18.80
N VAL A 94 59.32 0.76 -18.31
CA VAL A 94 59.04 -0.58 -17.76
C VAL A 94 58.66 -1.56 -18.88
N ASN A 95 59.20 -2.79 -18.82
CA ASN A 95 58.90 -3.85 -19.79
C ASN A 95 57.46 -4.38 -19.61
N LYS A 96 56.88 -4.94 -20.67
CA LYS A 96 55.49 -5.45 -20.68
C LYS A 96 55.21 -6.50 -19.59
N ALA A 97 56.17 -7.39 -19.32
CA ALA A 97 56.02 -8.43 -18.30
C ALA A 97 55.88 -7.85 -16.88
N ASP A 98 56.69 -6.84 -16.55
CA ASP A 98 56.62 -6.16 -15.25
C ASP A 98 55.35 -5.30 -15.14
N LEU A 99 54.92 -4.70 -16.26
CA LEU A 99 53.68 -3.94 -16.35
C LEU A 99 52.44 -4.80 -16.01
N GLU A 100 52.39 -6.04 -16.49
CA GLU A 100 51.32 -7.00 -16.16
C GLU A 100 51.34 -7.41 -14.67
N ALA A 101 52.53 -7.54 -14.09
CA ALA A 101 52.70 -7.81 -12.66
C ALA A 101 52.21 -6.63 -11.80
N TYR A 102 52.54 -5.39 -12.18
CA TYR A 102 52.03 -4.18 -11.52
C TYR A 102 50.51 -4.05 -11.69
N TYR A 103 49.98 -4.31 -12.89
CA TYR A 103 48.54 -4.31 -13.15
C TYR A 103 47.80 -5.30 -12.23
N SER A 104 48.32 -6.51 -12.07
CA SER A 104 47.72 -7.53 -11.21
C SER A 104 47.68 -7.12 -9.74
N ARG A 105 48.72 -6.42 -9.25
CA ARG A 105 48.75 -5.86 -7.89
C ARG A 105 47.77 -4.70 -7.71
N ILE A 106 47.70 -3.80 -8.69
CA ILE A 106 46.79 -2.64 -8.69
C ILE A 106 45.32 -3.09 -8.78
N LYS A 107 45.03 -4.18 -9.49
CA LYS A 107 43.67 -4.77 -9.59
C LYS A 107 43.16 -5.33 -8.26
N ASN A 108 44.05 -5.75 -7.36
CA ASN A 108 43.69 -6.35 -6.07
C ASN A 108 43.43 -5.33 -4.95
N ILE A 109 43.65 -4.02 -5.20
CA ILE A 109 43.27 -2.95 -4.28
C ILE A 109 41.76 -2.69 -4.45
N PRO A 110 40.95 -2.56 -3.38
CA PRO A 110 39.49 -2.36 -3.47
C PRO A 110 39.04 -1.24 -4.44
N SER A 111 37.82 -1.37 -4.94
CA SER A 111 37.51 -1.30 -6.38
C SER A 111 36.54 -0.19 -6.85
N SER A 112 36.73 1.07 -6.46
CA SER A 112 35.99 2.16 -7.11
C SER A 112 36.83 2.80 -8.23
N GLY A 113 36.27 2.86 -9.44
CA GLY A 113 36.93 3.38 -10.66
C GLY A 113 37.53 2.30 -11.58
N SER A 114 37.59 2.57 -12.89
CA SER A 114 38.27 1.69 -13.87
C SER A 114 39.74 2.08 -13.96
N ARG A 115 40.66 1.17 -13.62
CA ARG A 115 42.12 1.41 -13.64
C ARG A 115 42.74 0.94 -14.96
N PHE A 116 43.52 1.82 -15.59
CA PHE A 116 44.25 1.52 -16.81
C PHE A 116 45.76 1.65 -16.55
N VAL A 117 46.54 0.75 -17.14
CA VAL A 117 48.01 0.79 -17.08
C VAL A 117 48.53 0.84 -18.51
N THR A 118 49.44 1.76 -18.78
CA THR A 118 50.04 1.94 -20.11
C THR A 118 51.50 2.34 -20.00
N ASN A 119 52.28 1.94 -20.99
CA ASN A 119 53.70 2.26 -21.14
C ASN A 119 53.94 3.40 -22.15
N VAL A 120 52.87 4.00 -22.68
CA VAL A 120 52.95 5.11 -23.64
C VAL A 120 53.11 6.43 -22.90
N GLU A 121 54.16 7.18 -23.21
CA GLU A 121 54.36 8.55 -22.71
C GLU A 121 53.24 9.49 -23.21
N ASN A 122 52.79 10.40 -22.35
CA ASN A 122 51.68 11.35 -22.59
C ASN A 122 50.27 10.74 -22.72
N ALA A 123 50.04 9.51 -22.26
CA ALA A 123 48.70 8.96 -22.18
C ALA A 123 47.79 9.81 -21.26
N ARG A 124 46.60 10.18 -21.74
CA ARG A 124 45.58 10.90 -20.97
C ARG A 124 44.29 10.09 -20.94
N VAL A 125 43.70 9.91 -19.76
CA VAL A 125 42.35 9.34 -19.64
C VAL A 125 41.36 10.45 -19.94
N GLN A 126 40.60 10.29 -21.02
CA GLN A 126 39.42 11.13 -21.27
C GLN A 126 38.20 10.47 -20.61
N LEU A 127 37.54 11.21 -19.73
CA LEU A 127 36.24 10.83 -19.19
C LEU A 127 35.19 11.05 -20.27
N LEU A 128 34.92 10.03 -21.07
CA LEU A 128 33.73 10.00 -21.93
C LEU A 128 32.53 9.65 -21.06
N VAL A 129 31.85 10.67 -20.53
CA VAL A 129 30.52 10.51 -19.95
C VAL A 129 29.55 10.36 -21.12
N PRO A 130 28.89 9.21 -21.30
CA PRO A 130 27.87 9.08 -22.34
C PRO A 130 26.75 10.08 -22.06
N GLU A 131 26.32 10.88 -23.05
CA GLU A 131 25.21 11.84 -22.90
C GLU A 131 23.93 11.19 -22.33
N ARG A 132 23.75 9.88 -22.55
CA ARG A 132 22.62 9.08 -22.05
C ARG A 132 22.48 9.02 -20.53
N ALA A 133 23.48 9.44 -19.75
CA ALA A 133 23.32 9.58 -18.29
C ALA A 133 22.33 10.71 -17.91
N ARG A 134 22.09 11.67 -18.81
CA ARG A 134 21.06 12.70 -18.64
C ARG A 134 19.68 12.15 -19.04
N GLY A 135 18.72 12.24 -18.12
CA GLY A 135 17.30 11.93 -18.40
C GLY A 135 16.74 10.67 -17.72
N PHE A 136 17.55 9.92 -16.97
CA PHE A 136 17.02 8.83 -16.15
C PHE A 136 16.11 9.33 -15.02
N ASP A 137 16.27 10.58 -14.57
CA ASP A 137 15.49 11.15 -13.47
C ASP A 137 13.98 11.09 -13.75
N CYS A 138 13.54 11.55 -14.94
CA CYS A 138 12.13 11.50 -15.34
C CYS A 138 11.61 10.06 -15.46
N TYR A 139 12.46 9.13 -15.89
CA TYR A 139 12.09 7.73 -16.02
C TYR A 139 11.95 7.05 -14.64
N ILE A 140 12.88 7.31 -13.73
CA ILE A 140 12.84 6.84 -12.33
C ILE A 140 11.60 7.42 -11.64
N GLU A 141 11.33 8.71 -11.83
CA GLU A 141 10.14 9.35 -11.27
C GLU A 141 8.86 8.69 -11.78
N THR A 142 8.78 8.41 -13.09
CA THR A 142 7.64 7.70 -13.70
C THR A 142 7.45 6.32 -13.09
N LEU A 143 8.52 5.54 -12.93
CA LEU A 143 8.45 4.21 -12.32
C LEU A 143 8.00 4.26 -10.86
N MET A 144 8.49 5.22 -10.08
CA MET A 144 8.06 5.42 -8.70
C MET A 144 6.59 5.86 -8.64
N ASN A 145 6.15 6.69 -9.59
CA ASN A 145 4.75 7.10 -9.72
C ASN A 145 3.83 5.91 -10.03
N GLU A 146 4.24 5.02 -10.94
CA GLU A 146 3.51 3.79 -11.25
C GLU A 146 3.51 2.81 -10.06
N PHE A 147 4.59 2.75 -9.29
CA PHE A 147 4.66 1.98 -8.05
C PHE A 147 3.64 2.48 -7.01
N TYR A 148 3.59 3.79 -6.78
CA TYR A 148 2.59 4.40 -5.88
C TYR A 148 1.16 4.20 -6.39
N LEU A 149 0.93 4.26 -7.70
CA LEU A 149 -0.35 3.94 -8.31
C LEU A 149 -0.75 2.48 -8.06
N GLY A 150 0.20 1.54 -8.14
CA GLY A 150 -0.03 0.12 -7.85
C GLY A 150 -0.37 -0.16 -6.39
N LEU A 151 0.25 0.57 -5.45
CA LEU A 151 -0.17 0.58 -4.04
C LEU A 151 -1.53 1.26 -3.85
N SER A 152 -1.92 2.08 -4.82
CA SER A 152 -3.16 2.85 -4.85
C SER A 152 -3.28 3.74 -3.61
N THR A 153 -2.16 4.37 -3.22
CA THR A 153 -2.10 5.36 -2.16
C THR A 153 -1.32 6.59 -2.62
N PRO A 154 -1.85 7.80 -2.40
CA PRO A 154 -1.13 9.06 -2.63
C PRO A 154 -0.22 9.42 -1.45
N LEU A 155 -0.32 8.72 -0.30
CA LEU A 155 0.27 9.12 0.96
C LEU A 155 1.80 9.37 0.88
N PRO A 156 2.63 8.51 0.25
CA PRO A 156 4.05 8.79 0.15
C PRO A 156 4.37 10.09 -0.60
N LYS A 157 3.61 10.40 -1.66
CA LYS A 157 3.81 11.63 -2.44
C LYS A 157 3.50 12.88 -1.65
N LEU A 158 2.57 12.82 -0.70
CA LEU A 158 2.26 13.95 0.18
C LEU A 158 3.47 14.36 1.03
N PHE A 159 4.36 13.43 1.37
CA PHE A 159 5.54 13.71 2.19
C PHE A 159 6.79 14.00 1.38
N THR A 160 6.94 13.41 0.19
CA THR A 160 8.23 13.41 -0.53
C THR A 160 8.26 14.31 -1.76
N ALA A 161 7.12 14.65 -2.36
CA ALA A 161 7.10 15.37 -3.63
C ALA A 161 6.97 16.90 -3.42
N PRO A 162 7.88 17.72 -3.99
CA PRO A 162 7.74 19.16 -3.97
C PRO A 162 6.53 19.60 -4.80
N GLY A 163 5.76 20.58 -4.30
CA GLY A 163 4.59 21.12 -5.00
C GLY A 163 3.23 20.56 -4.57
N PHE A 164 3.16 19.67 -3.57
CA PHE A 164 1.89 19.32 -2.94
C PHE A 164 1.43 20.45 -2.02
N THR A 165 0.40 21.16 -2.46
CA THR A 165 -0.31 22.16 -1.65
C THR A 165 -1.44 21.51 -0.87
N GLU A 166 -2.00 22.22 0.11
CA GLU A 166 -3.19 21.80 0.86
C GLU A 166 -4.35 21.39 -0.06
N ALA A 167 -4.54 22.11 -1.17
CA ALA A 167 -5.55 21.78 -2.16
C ALA A 167 -5.33 20.39 -2.79
N SER A 168 -4.08 20.06 -3.14
CA SER A 168 -3.72 18.75 -3.69
C SER A 168 -3.91 17.63 -2.67
N ALA A 169 -3.58 17.88 -1.40
CA ALA A 169 -3.81 16.93 -0.31
C ALA A 169 -5.31 16.65 -0.09
N ASN A 170 -6.14 17.70 -0.08
CA ASN A 170 -7.59 17.56 0.06
C ASN A 170 -8.23 16.78 -1.10
N VAL A 171 -7.75 16.95 -2.33
CA VAL A 171 -8.21 16.14 -3.48
C VAL A 171 -7.78 14.68 -3.32
N ALA A 172 -6.55 14.43 -2.89
CA ALA A 172 -6.05 13.07 -2.66
C ALA A 172 -6.88 12.33 -1.60
N VAL A 173 -7.21 12.99 -0.48
CA VAL A 173 -8.07 12.44 0.58
C VAL A 173 -9.45 12.07 0.02
N LYS A 174 -10.09 12.95 -0.77
CA LYS A 174 -11.40 12.67 -1.37
C LYS A 174 -11.40 11.46 -2.31
N VAL A 175 -10.30 11.23 -3.03
CA VAL A 175 -10.16 10.05 -3.90
C VAL A 175 -9.99 8.78 -3.06
N ASP A 176 -9.17 8.84 -2.01
CA ASP A 176 -8.96 7.73 -1.08
C ASP A 176 -10.25 7.36 -0.31
N GLU A 177 -11.02 8.35 0.14
CA GLU A 177 -12.32 8.14 0.78
C GLU A 177 -13.28 7.32 -0.08
N LYS A 178 -13.39 7.63 -1.38
CA LYS A 178 -14.22 6.86 -2.31
C LYS A 178 -13.81 5.39 -2.36
N ARG A 179 -12.49 5.12 -2.28
CA ARG A 179 -11.95 3.76 -2.25
C ARG A 179 -12.25 3.07 -0.92
N ILE A 180 -12.06 3.77 0.20
CA ILE A 180 -12.40 3.27 1.54
C ILE A 180 -13.88 2.91 1.59
N MET A 181 -14.77 3.78 1.11
CA MET A 181 -16.20 3.52 1.01
C MET A 181 -16.51 2.27 0.17
N ALA A 182 -15.80 2.05 -0.93
CA ALA A 182 -15.98 0.84 -1.75
C ALA A 182 -15.59 -0.44 -0.99
N LEU A 183 -14.47 -0.42 -0.26
CA LEU A 183 -14.03 -1.54 0.59
C LEU A 183 -14.99 -1.78 1.75
N GLN A 184 -15.41 -0.72 2.44
CA GLN A 184 -16.43 -0.75 3.49
C GLN A 184 -17.75 -1.36 2.98
N ARG A 185 -18.21 -0.99 1.78
CA ARG A 185 -19.40 -1.60 1.16
C ARG A 185 -19.20 -3.06 0.80
N LEU A 186 -18.02 -3.45 0.31
CA LEU A 186 -17.69 -4.84 0.03
C LEU A 186 -17.75 -5.67 1.31
N LEU A 187 -17.04 -5.24 2.35
CA LEU A 187 -17.03 -5.89 3.67
C LEU A 187 -18.43 -5.96 4.27
N LYS A 188 -19.18 -4.85 4.28
CA LYS A 188 -20.56 -4.80 4.76
C LYS A 188 -21.45 -5.84 4.07
N ARG A 189 -21.40 -5.92 2.74
CA ARG A 189 -22.21 -6.92 1.99
C ARG A 189 -21.82 -8.35 2.33
N VAL A 190 -20.53 -8.65 2.44
CA VAL A 190 -20.06 -10.00 2.74
C VAL A 190 -20.40 -10.38 4.18
N VAL A 191 -20.15 -9.51 5.15
CA VAL A 191 -20.47 -9.76 6.56
C VAL A 191 -21.98 -9.90 6.78
N GLU A 192 -22.80 -9.00 6.23
CA GLU A 192 -24.26 -9.08 6.38
C GLU A 192 -24.83 -10.38 5.79
N ARG A 193 -24.32 -10.82 4.63
CA ARG A 193 -24.85 -11.98 3.90
C ARG A 193 -24.28 -13.31 4.41
N GLU A 194 -22.97 -13.39 4.61
CA GLU A 194 -22.27 -14.65 4.90
C GLU A 194 -22.08 -14.90 6.41
N LEU A 195 -22.21 -13.86 7.25
CA LEU A 195 -22.08 -14.00 8.70
C LEU A 195 -23.41 -13.75 9.43
N PHE A 196 -23.99 -12.55 9.27
CA PHE A 196 -25.17 -12.18 10.06
C PHE A 196 -26.39 -13.04 9.71
N ALA A 197 -26.70 -13.19 8.42
CA ALA A 197 -27.88 -13.97 8.03
C ALA A 197 -27.79 -15.45 8.47
N PRO A 198 -26.68 -16.18 8.27
CA PRO A 198 -26.55 -17.55 8.76
C PRO A 198 -26.61 -17.67 10.29
N VAL A 199 -25.98 -16.75 11.03
CA VAL A 199 -26.00 -16.77 12.50
C VAL A 199 -27.41 -16.53 13.04
N LEU A 200 -28.14 -15.54 12.48
CA LEU A 200 -29.52 -15.26 12.85
C LEU A 200 -30.45 -16.45 12.55
N ALA A 201 -30.28 -17.07 11.38
CA ALA A 201 -31.06 -18.25 10.99
C ALA A 201 -30.80 -19.42 11.95
N LYS A 202 -29.54 -19.68 12.31
CA LYS A 202 -29.16 -20.71 13.30
C LYS A 202 -29.73 -20.43 14.69
N ALA A 203 -29.89 -19.17 15.06
CA ALA A 203 -30.51 -18.74 16.32
C ALA A 203 -32.06 -18.72 16.26
N GLY A 204 -32.68 -19.15 15.16
CA GLY A 204 -34.14 -19.22 15.01
C GLY A 204 -34.81 -17.89 14.60
N PHE A 205 -34.02 -16.85 14.30
CA PHE A 205 -34.55 -15.57 13.82
C PHE A 205 -34.66 -15.57 12.29
N ASN A 206 -35.66 -14.85 11.76
CA ASN A 206 -35.75 -14.58 10.33
C ASN A 206 -34.82 -13.39 9.96
N PRO A 207 -33.75 -13.60 9.18
CA PRO A 207 -32.78 -12.54 8.86
C PRO A 207 -33.41 -11.34 8.14
N ALA A 208 -34.42 -11.57 7.29
CA ALA A 208 -35.09 -10.52 6.53
C ALA A 208 -35.94 -9.61 7.43
N LYS A 209 -36.47 -10.16 8.54
CA LYS A 209 -37.22 -9.39 9.54
C LYS A 209 -36.29 -8.69 10.54
N ALA A 210 -35.21 -9.36 10.94
CA ALA A 210 -34.25 -8.83 11.91
C ALA A 210 -33.48 -7.60 11.39
N ARG A 211 -33.25 -7.49 10.07
CA ARG A 211 -32.64 -6.33 9.40
C ARG A 211 -31.35 -5.83 10.07
N VAL A 212 -30.51 -6.75 10.58
CA VAL A 212 -29.24 -6.38 11.20
C VAL A 212 -28.30 -5.81 10.14
N ARG A 213 -27.75 -4.61 10.40
CA ARG A 213 -26.86 -3.90 9.48
C ARG A 213 -25.53 -3.57 10.13
N LEU A 214 -24.45 -3.66 9.36
CA LEU A 214 -23.14 -3.18 9.76
C LEU A 214 -23.02 -1.69 9.41
N ASN A 215 -22.81 -0.84 10.40
CA ASN A 215 -22.56 0.59 10.17
C ASN A 215 -21.09 0.91 10.41
N TRP A 216 -20.52 1.78 9.58
CA TRP A 216 -19.14 2.22 9.66
C TRP A 216 -19.06 3.59 10.33
N GLY A 217 -17.95 3.87 10.99
CA GLY A 217 -17.73 5.12 11.70
C GLY A 217 -18.08 5.04 13.17
N ILE A 218 -17.75 6.10 13.89
CA ILE A 218 -18.21 6.32 15.25
C ILE A 218 -19.64 6.86 15.10
N PRO A 219 -20.63 6.41 15.89
CA PRO A 219 -21.94 7.04 15.90
C PRO A 219 -21.74 8.53 16.21
N GLU A 220 -21.95 9.40 15.22
CA GLU A 220 -21.95 10.84 15.44
C GLU A 220 -23.06 11.10 16.46
N LYS A 221 -22.66 11.54 17.66
CA LYS A 221 -23.63 12.11 18.58
C LYS A 221 -24.17 13.34 17.86
N PRO A 222 -25.50 13.51 17.73
CA PRO A 222 -26.04 14.71 17.12
C PRO A 222 -25.46 15.92 17.84
N GLU A 223 -24.85 16.83 17.09
CA GLU A 223 -24.44 18.12 17.62
C GLU A 223 -25.70 18.97 17.73
N TYR A 224 -26.20 19.13 18.95
CA TYR A 224 -27.33 19.99 19.25
C TYR A 224 -26.87 21.14 20.13
N THR A 225 -27.37 22.33 19.83
CA THR A 225 -27.18 23.52 20.65
C THR A 225 -28.24 23.59 21.75
N VAL A 226 -28.04 24.45 22.74
CA VAL A 226 -29.06 24.70 23.78
C VAL A 226 -30.40 25.10 23.15
N SER A 227 -30.40 25.91 22.07
CA SER A 227 -31.61 26.31 21.36
C SER A 227 -32.40 25.13 20.81
N ASP A 228 -31.73 24.10 20.31
CA ASP A 228 -32.41 22.91 19.78
C ASP A 228 -33.12 22.12 20.89
N VAL A 229 -32.49 22.07 22.07
CA VAL A 229 -33.06 21.38 23.26
C VAL A 229 -34.27 22.14 23.80
N LEU A 230 -34.21 23.47 23.88
CA LEU A 230 -35.34 24.29 24.32
C LEU A 230 -36.51 24.20 23.34
N LYS A 231 -36.22 24.25 22.04
CA LYS A 231 -37.23 24.12 21.00
C LYS A 231 -37.89 22.74 21.01
N ALA A 232 -37.11 21.68 21.20
CA ALA A 232 -37.65 20.32 21.35
C ALA A 232 -38.57 20.18 22.58
N TYR A 233 -38.31 20.94 23.66
CA TYR A 233 -39.19 20.99 24.82
C TYR A 233 -40.48 21.79 24.54
N GLU A 234 -40.37 22.96 23.90
CA GLU A 234 -41.52 23.77 23.49
C GLU A 234 -42.44 23.03 22.51
N ASP A 235 -41.85 22.28 21.58
CA ASP A 235 -42.56 21.45 20.60
C ASP A 235 -43.14 20.16 21.23
N GLY A 236 -42.89 19.90 22.52
CA GLY A 236 -43.41 18.73 23.24
C GLY A 236 -42.73 17.41 22.87
N ALA A 237 -41.60 17.44 22.16
CA ALA A 237 -40.85 16.26 21.75
C ALA A 237 -40.06 15.61 22.90
N ILE A 238 -39.69 16.39 23.93
CA ILE A 238 -38.99 15.92 25.12
C ILE A 238 -39.66 16.45 26.39
N SER A 239 -39.59 15.67 27.48
CA SER A 239 -40.08 16.08 28.79
C SER A 239 -39.16 17.08 29.48
N ARG A 240 -39.67 17.79 30.50
CA ARG A 240 -38.88 18.75 31.31
C ARG A 240 -37.67 18.09 31.98
N GLU A 241 -37.82 16.84 32.41
CA GLU A 241 -36.73 16.07 33.05
C GLU A 241 -35.64 15.70 32.06
N GLU A 242 -36.02 15.28 30.86
CA GLU A 242 -35.08 14.97 29.77
C GLU A 242 -34.35 16.22 29.31
N ALA A 243 -35.05 17.34 29.13
CA ALA A 243 -34.45 18.63 28.79
C ALA A 243 -33.43 19.08 29.85
N ARG A 244 -33.77 19.00 31.14
CA ARG A 244 -32.84 19.34 32.24
C ARG A 244 -31.60 18.43 32.26
N ARG A 245 -31.77 17.13 32.01
CA ARG A 245 -30.64 16.18 31.93
C ARG A 245 -29.72 16.50 30.77
N ILE A 246 -30.27 16.83 29.61
CA ILE A 246 -29.52 17.21 28.41
C ILE A 246 -28.77 18.53 28.63
N LEU A 247 -29.43 19.53 29.21
CA LEU A 247 -28.84 20.84 29.53
C LEU A 247 -27.72 20.74 30.58
N LYS A 248 -27.88 19.90 31.61
CA LYS A 248 -26.81 19.63 32.60
C LYS A 248 -25.56 19.04 31.93
N ASN A 249 -25.75 18.11 31.00
CA ASN A 249 -24.65 17.51 30.24
C ASN A 249 -23.95 18.48 29.28
N LEU A 250 -24.65 19.52 28.83
CA LEU A 250 -24.09 20.63 28.04
C LEU A 250 -23.38 21.70 28.89
N GLY A 251 -23.33 21.54 30.22
CA GLY A 251 -22.68 22.48 31.14
C GLY A 251 -23.59 23.61 31.65
N TRP A 252 -24.91 23.51 31.45
CA TRP A 252 -25.86 24.48 32.00
C TRP A 252 -26.02 24.29 33.51
N ALA A 253 -25.78 25.34 34.29
CA ALA A 253 -25.97 25.31 35.74
C ALA A 253 -27.48 25.23 36.06
N LEU A 254 -27.93 24.04 36.50
CA LEU A 254 -29.29 23.81 36.94
C LEU A 254 -29.30 23.57 38.45
N GLU A 255 -30.10 24.35 39.18
CA GLU A 255 -30.36 24.10 40.60
C GLU A 255 -31.18 22.82 40.77
N GLU A 256 -30.81 21.96 41.71
CA GLU A 256 -31.58 20.77 42.08
C GLU A 256 -32.86 21.19 42.82
N GLY A 257 -33.88 21.55 42.06
CA GLY A 257 -35.23 21.75 42.59
C GLY A 257 -35.86 20.42 43.02
N PRO A 258 -36.82 20.45 43.97
CA PRO A 258 -37.40 19.24 44.53
C PRO A 258 -38.17 18.48 43.45
N ASN A 259 -38.01 17.15 43.42
CA ASN A 259 -38.77 16.25 42.57
C ASN A 259 -40.28 16.53 42.77
N PRO A 260 -41.06 16.80 41.71
CA PRO A 260 -42.50 16.88 41.84
C PRO A 260 -43.04 15.47 42.17
N SER A 261 -43.79 15.39 43.26
CA SER A 261 -44.58 14.23 43.73
C SER A 261 -45.72 13.88 42.77
#